data_AF-A0A7L3MTR5-F1
#
_entry.id   AF-A0A7L3MTR5-F1
#
_cell.length_a   1.000
_cell.length_b   1.000
_cell.length_c   1.000
_cell.angle_alpha   90.00
_cell.angle_beta   90.00
_cell.angle_gamma   90.00
#
_symmetry.space_group_name_H-M   'P 1'
#
loop_
_entity.id
_entity.type
_entity.pdbx_description
1 polymer ?
#
loop_
_entity_poly.entity_id
_entity_poly.type
_entity_poly.pdbx_seq_one_letter_code
_entity_poly.pdbx_strand_id
1 'polypeptide(L)'
;QLYDLMTMAFKYQVLLCPRPRDVLLVTFNHLDAIKDFISDSPGILNQVDETFRRLIDTYNCLSDGEFQLIRQTLLIFFQDMHIRVSIFLKDKVQNSNGRFVLPISGPVPWGTEVPGVIRIFNHKGVEVKRAEFTTAGNYVTPQREGSFELYGDRVLKLGTNMYSVTRPVETHMSGSSKNLASQAKVSV
;
A
#
# COMPACT_ATOMS: atom_id res chain seq x y z
N GLN A 1 -13.21 -19.22 -3.60
CA GLN A 1 -12.15 -19.80 -4.47
C GLN A 1 -10.95 -18.84 -4.52
N LEU A 2 -9.82 -19.21 -5.16
CA LEU A 2 -8.62 -18.34 -5.27
C LEU A 2 -8.96 -16.96 -5.85
N TYR A 3 -9.90 -16.91 -6.80
CA TYR A 3 -10.39 -15.66 -7.38
C TYR A 3 -10.89 -14.66 -6.31
N ASP A 4 -11.75 -15.10 -5.40
CA ASP A 4 -12.30 -14.26 -4.34
C ASP A 4 -11.22 -13.65 -3.44
N LEU A 5 -10.21 -14.46 -3.14
CA LEU A 5 -9.05 -14.02 -2.36
C LEU A 5 -8.27 -12.94 -3.10
N MET A 6 -7.95 -13.16 -4.38
CA MET A 6 -7.22 -12.20 -5.20
C MET A 6 -8.02 -10.91 -5.40
N THR A 7 -9.34 -11.02 -5.53
CA THR A 7 -10.22 -9.86 -5.67
C THR A 7 -10.26 -9.02 -4.38
N MET A 8 -10.42 -9.66 -3.22
CA MET A 8 -10.37 -8.94 -1.94
C MET A 8 -9.00 -8.35 -1.66
N ALA A 9 -7.92 -9.04 -2.07
CA ALA A 9 -6.57 -8.54 -2.01
C ALA A 9 -6.37 -7.26 -2.83
N PHE A 10 -6.82 -7.28 -4.08
CA PHE A 10 -6.75 -6.12 -4.95
C PHE A 10 -7.61 -4.95 -4.42
N LYS A 11 -8.85 -5.22 -3.98
CA LYS A 11 -9.70 -4.22 -3.31
C LYS A 11 -8.97 -3.55 -2.15
N TYR A 12 -8.31 -4.34 -1.29
CA TYR A 12 -7.55 -3.81 -0.16
C TYR A 12 -6.39 -2.93 -0.61
N GLN A 13 -5.62 -3.35 -1.61
CA GLN A 13 -4.50 -2.55 -2.12
C GLN A 13 -4.97 -1.22 -2.74
N VAL A 14 -6.07 -1.22 -3.51
CA VAL A 14 -6.64 0.02 -4.07
C VAL A 14 -7.15 0.98 -2.97
N LEU A 15 -7.70 0.44 -1.88
CA LEU A 15 -8.07 1.23 -0.70
C LEU A 15 -6.83 1.88 -0.04
N LEU A 16 -5.71 1.18 -0.02
CA LEU A 16 -4.48 1.64 0.62
C LEU A 16 -3.61 2.59 -0.23
N CYS A 17 -3.89 2.76 -1.53
CA CYS A 17 -3.14 3.70 -2.38
C CYS A 17 -3.15 5.12 -1.76
N PRO A 18 -1.98 5.70 -1.40
CA PRO A 18 -1.92 7.04 -0.81
C PRO A 18 -2.40 8.12 -1.77
N ARG A 19 -1.98 8.04 -3.04
CA ARG A 19 -2.45 8.90 -4.13
C ARG A 19 -3.28 8.11 -5.13
N PRO A 20 -4.20 8.76 -5.86
CA PRO A 20 -4.95 8.08 -6.92
C PRO A 20 -4.05 7.45 -7.99
N ARG A 21 -3.00 8.18 -8.40
CA ARG A 21 -2.01 7.71 -9.38
C ARG A 21 -1.19 6.50 -8.91
N ASP A 22 -1.11 6.25 -7.60
CA ASP A 22 -0.37 5.09 -7.07
C ASP A 22 -1.02 3.75 -7.44
N VAL A 23 -2.28 3.74 -7.93
CA VAL A 23 -2.90 2.54 -8.55
C VAL A 23 -2.08 2.08 -9.77
N LEU A 24 -1.45 3.01 -10.50
CA LEU A 24 -0.57 2.66 -11.61
C LEU A 24 0.73 1.99 -11.12
N LEU A 25 1.28 2.43 -9.97
CA LEU A 25 2.44 1.76 -9.36
C LEU A 25 2.09 0.34 -8.89
N VAL A 26 0.87 0.10 -8.40
CA VAL A 26 0.38 -1.27 -8.11
C VAL A 26 0.41 -2.13 -9.37
N THR A 27 -0.10 -1.61 -10.49
CA THR A 27 -0.06 -2.29 -11.78
C THR A 27 1.38 -2.55 -12.24
N PHE A 28 2.29 -1.60 -12.07
CA PHE A 28 3.70 -1.76 -12.42
C PHE A 28 4.41 -2.80 -11.55
N ASN A 29 4.13 -2.84 -10.25
CA ASN A 29 4.61 -3.92 -9.38
C ASN A 29 4.12 -5.31 -9.84
N HIS A 30 2.88 -5.42 -10.33
CA HIS A 30 2.41 -6.68 -10.91
C HIS A 30 3.18 -7.06 -12.18
N LEU A 31 3.46 -6.10 -13.06
CA LEU A 31 4.23 -6.36 -14.28
C LEU A 31 5.70 -6.71 -13.99
N ASP A 32 6.31 -6.04 -13.02
CA ASP A 32 7.66 -6.35 -12.57
C ASP A 32 7.71 -7.79 -12.03
N ALA A 33 6.73 -8.21 -11.21
CA ALA A 33 6.64 -9.60 -10.74
C ALA A 33 6.41 -10.59 -11.88
N ILE A 34 5.61 -10.25 -12.90
CA ILE A 34 5.42 -11.10 -14.08
C ILE A 34 6.77 -11.26 -14.80
N LYS A 35 7.52 -10.19 -15.04
CA LYS A 35 8.84 -10.23 -15.68
C LYS A 35 9.80 -11.16 -14.93
N ASP A 36 9.81 -11.12 -13.61
CA ASP A 36 10.64 -12.00 -12.79
C ASP A 36 10.32 -13.49 -13.05
N PHE A 37 9.02 -13.84 -13.17
CA PHE A 37 8.58 -15.21 -13.43
C PHE A 37 8.93 -15.74 -14.82
N ILE A 38 9.10 -14.86 -15.82
CA ILE A 38 9.37 -15.25 -17.23
C ILE A 38 10.76 -14.81 -17.70
N SER A 39 11.68 -14.60 -16.75
CA SER A 39 13.02 -14.07 -17.00
C SER A 39 13.86 -14.90 -17.98
N ASP A 40 13.50 -16.17 -18.18
CA ASP A 40 14.13 -17.12 -19.09
C ASP A 40 13.57 -17.09 -20.53
N SER A 41 12.55 -16.27 -20.80
CA SER A 41 11.78 -16.26 -22.04
C SER A 41 11.81 -14.90 -22.75
N PRO A 42 12.89 -14.56 -23.50
CA PRO A 42 13.11 -13.22 -24.06
C PRO A 42 11.97 -12.70 -24.95
N GLY A 43 11.34 -13.57 -25.73
CA GLY A 43 10.22 -13.19 -26.61
C GLY A 43 8.99 -12.72 -25.82
N ILE A 44 8.68 -13.37 -24.70
CA ILE A 44 7.55 -13.02 -23.83
C ILE A 44 7.91 -11.79 -22.99
N LEU A 45 9.15 -11.69 -22.49
CA LEU A 45 9.64 -10.49 -21.80
C LEU A 45 9.45 -9.23 -22.64
N ASN A 46 9.79 -9.29 -23.94
CA ASN A 46 9.60 -8.17 -24.84
C ASN A 46 8.11 -7.79 -24.97
N GLN A 47 7.18 -8.76 -24.98
CA GLN A 47 5.74 -8.47 -25.00
C GLN A 47 5.26 -7.80 -23.70
N VAL A 48 5.81 -8.18 -22.55
CA VAL A 48 5.50 -7.53 -21.27
C VAL A 48 6.06 -6.11 -21.22
N ASP A 49 7.26 -5.89 -21.74
CA ASP A 49 7.85 -4.55 -21.90
C ASP A 49 7.00 -3.65 -22.80
N GLU A 50 6.54 -4.17 -23.95
CA GLU A 50 5.64 -3.43 -24.84
C GLU A 50 4.31 -3.09 -24.15
N THR A 51 3.77 -4.02 -23.36
CA THR A 51 2.56 -3.77 -22.56
C THR A 51 2.80 -2.66 -21.53
N PHE A 52 3.96 -2.68 -20.88
CA PHE A 52 4.35 -1.66 -19.92
C PHE A 52 4.43 -0.27 -20.60
N ARG A 53 5.12 -0.17 -21.74
CA ARG A 53 5.23 1.09 -22.52
C ARG A 53 3.86 1.63 -22.89
N ARG A 54 2.95 0.77 -23.38
CA ARG A 54 1.57 1.17 -23.71
C ARG A 54 0.81 1.71 -22.50
N LEU A 55 1.00 1.12 -21.31
CA LEU A 55 0.39 1.63 -20.09
C LEU A 55 0.96 2.99 -19.69
N ILE A 56 2.28 3.19 -19.80
CA ILE A 56 2.89 4.51 -19.59
C ILE A 56 2.27 5.50 -20.57
N ASP A 57 2.32 5.23 -21.87
CA ASP A 57 1.83 6.16 -22.90
C ASP A 57 0.33 6.50 -22.73
N THR A 58 -0.47 5.51 -22.31
CA THR A 58 -1.92 5.69 -22.10
C THR A 58 -2.22 6.53 -20.85
N TYR A 59 -1.53 6.29 -19.74
CA TYR A 59 -1.91 6.82 -18.43
C TYR A 59 -1.02 7.97 -17.94
N ASN A 60 0.15 8.22 -18.54
CA ASN A 60 1.10 9.23 -18.05
C ASN A 60 0.56 10.67 -18.17
N CYS A 61 -0.30 10.93 -19.15
CA CYS A 61 -0.90 12.26 -19.37
C CYS A 61 -2.15 12.52 -18.53
N LEU A 62 -2.65 11.53 -17.78
CA LEU A 62 -3.84 11.71 -16.96
C LEU A 62 -3.53 12.56 -15.74
N SER A 63 -4.46 13.46 -15.42
CA SER A 63 -4.46 14.25 -14.20
C SER A 63 -4.79 13.40 -12.97
N ASP A 64 -4.47 13.92 -11.78
CA ASP A 64 -4.86 13.29 -10.52
C ASP A 64 -6.38 13.12 -10.38
N GLY A 65 -7.17 14.03 -10.97
CA GLY A 65 -8.63 13.94 -11.01
C GLY A 65 -9.13 12.75 -11.84
N GLU A 66 -8.52 12.50 -12.99
CA GLU A 66 -8.83 11.34 -13.84
C GLU A 66 -8.39 10.03 -13.18
N PHE A 67 -7.21 10.00 -12.54
CA PHE A 67 -6.81 8.84 -11.73
C PHE A 67 -7.74 8.62 -10.54
N GLN A 68 -8.25 9.69 -9.92
CA GLN A 68 -9.23 9.57 -8.85
C GLN A 68 -10.55 8.98 -9.37
N LEU A 69 -10.97 9.35 -10.58
CA LEU A 69 -12.15 8.74 -11.22
C LEU A 69 -11.93 7.24 -11.49
N ILE A 70 -10.76 6.85 -11.99
CA ILE A 70 -10.39 5.44 -12.20
C ILE A 70 -10.43 4.69 -10.86
N ARG A 71 -9.76 5.21 -9.83
CA ARG A 71 -9.73 4.62 -8.49
C ARG A 71 -11.14 4.47 -7.92
N GLN A 72 -11.95 5.51 -8.02
CA GLN A 72 -13.33 5.49 -7.52
C GLN A 72 -14.17 4.45 -8.26
N THR A 73 -14.01 4.33 -9.58
CA THR A 73 -14.72 3.34 -10.40
C THR A 73 -14.37 1.91 -9.96
N LEU A 74 -13.08 1.64 -9.72
CA LEU A 74 -12.63 0.36 -9.17
C LEU A 74 -13.23 0.10 -7.78
N LEU A 75 -13.20 1.08 -6.88
CA LEU A 75 -13.75 0.95 -5.53
C LEU A 75 -15.26 0.71 -5.53
N ILE A 76 -16.00 1.36 -6.44
CA ILE A 76 -17.43 1.15 -6.67
C ILE A 76 -17.67 -0.28 -7.16
N PHE A 77 -16.88 -0.75 -8.14
CA PHE A 77 -17.00 -2.11 -8.66
C PHE A 77 -16.84 -3.17 -7.56
N PHE A 78 -15.89 -2.98 -6.64
CA PHE A 78 -15.66 -3.91 -5.54
C PHE A 78 -16.49 -3.63 -4.27
N GLN A 79 -17.33 -2.59 -4.24
CA GLN A 79 -17.92 -2.07 -2.99
C GLN A 79 -18.68 -3.15 -2.22
N ASP A 80 -19.48 -3.96 -2.92
CA ASP A 80 -20.36 -4.97 -2.35
C ASP A 80 -19.65 -6.30 -2.03
N MET A 81 -18.37 -6.42 -2.39
CA MET A 81 -17.57 -7.60 -2.08
C MET A 81 -17.08 -7.57 -0.63
N HIS A 82 -17.62 -8.46 0.19
CA HIS A 82 -17.36 -8.58 1.63
C HIS A 82 -16.87 -9.99 2.01
N ILE A 83 -16.14 -10.64 1.10
CA ILE A 83 -15.67 -12.01 1.31
C ILE A 83 -14.60 -12.00 2.42
N ARG A 84 -14.78 -12.86 3.41
CA ARG A 84 -13.87 -13.00 4.54
C ARG A 84 -12.61 -13.75 4.12
N VAL A 85 -11.47 -13.13 4.32
CA VAL A 85 -10.16 -13.67 3.97
C VAL A 85 -9.37 -13.93 5.26
N SER A 86 -8.99 -15.18 5.48
CA SER A 86 -8.37 -15.62 6.74
C SER A 86 -7.10 -14.85 7.10
N ILE A 87 -6.23 -14.54 6.12
CA ILE A 87 -5.01 -13.78 6.35
C ILE A 87 -5.32 -12.34 6.81
N PHE A 88 -6.33 -11.69 6.25
CA PHE A 88 -6.74 -10.34 6.63
C PHE A 88 -7.44 -10.28 7.99
N LEU A 89 -8.23 -11.31 8.31
CA LEU A 89 -8.83 -11.46 9.64
C LEU A 89 -7.75 -11.65 10.72
N LYS A 90 -6.75 -12.51 10.46
CA LYS A 90 -5.62 -12.73 11.38
C LYS A 90 -4.81 -11.46 11.61
N ASP A 91 -4.60 -10.66 10.57
CA ASP A 91 -3.89 -9.37 10.66
C ASP A 91 -4.72 -8.24 11.25
N LYS A 92 -6.00 -8.48 11.55
CA LYS A 92 -6.94 -7.47 12.04
C LYS A 92 -7.11 -6.29 11.07
N VAL A 93 -6.76 -6.47 9.79
CA VAL A 93 -7.03 -5.49 8.73
C VAL A 93 -8.42 -5.68 8.11
N GLN A 94 -9.09 -6.80 8.42
CA GLN A 94 -10.48 -7.05 8.05
C GLN A 94 -11.28 -7.47 9.28
N ASN A 95 -12.51 -6.99 9.37
CA ASN A 95 -13.48 -7.36 10.39
C ASN A 95 -14.20 -8.67 10.04
N SER A 96 -14.85 -9.29 11.04
CA SER A 96 -15.66 -10.51 10.85
C SER A 96 -16.84 -10.34 9.88
N ASN A 97 -17.29 -9.10 9.65
CA ASN A 97 -18.30 -8.73 8.65
C ASN A 97 -17.73 -8.51 7.23
N GLY A 98 -16.44 -8.78 7.01
CA GLY A 98 -15.79 -8.67 5.70
C GLY A 98 -15.33 -7.27 5.30
N ARG A 99 -15.60 -6.23 6.11
CA ARG A 99 -15.13 -4.86 5.85
C ARG A 99 -13.68 -4.67 6.29
N PHE A 100 -12.92 -3.88 5.53
CA PHE A 100 -11.55 -3.53 5.88
C PHE A 100 -11.48 -2.44 6.95
N VAL A 101 -10.46 -2.54 7.80
CA VAL A 101 -10.03 -1.52 8.75
C VAL A 101 -8.81 -0.84 8.13
N LEU A 102 -8.94 0.45 7.79
CA LEU A 102 -7.85 1.19 7.17
C LEU A 102 -6.91 1.78 8.23
N PRO A 103 -5.60 1.80 7.98
CA PRO A 103 -4.65 2.40 8.90
C PRO A 103 -4.87 3.92 8.97
N ILE A 104 -4.77 4.46 10.18
CA ILE A 104 -4.85 5.91 10.46
C ILE A 104 -3.46 6.50 10.76
N SER A 105 -2.40 5.86 10.28
CA SER A 105 -1.01 6.23 10.54
C SER A 105 -0.11 5.73 9.42
N GLY A 106 1.13 6.21 9.37
CA GLY A 106 2.12 5.82 8.37
C GLY A 106 2.54 6.97 7.47
N PRO A 107 3.22 6.68 6.34
CA PRO A 107 3.69 7.72 5.45
C PRO A 107 2.52 8.46 4.80
N VAL A 108 2.60 9.78 4.78
CA VAL A 108 1.69 10.61 3.98
C VAL A 108 2.03 10.47 2.49
N PRO A 109 1.10 10.80 1.58
CA PRO A 109 1.38 10.84 0.15
C PRO A 109 2.60 11.70 -0.20
N TRP A 110 3.38 11.29 -1.22
CA TRP A 110 4.46 12.12 -1.73
C TRP A 110 3.97 13.50 -2.18
N GLY A 111 4.72 14.55 -1.86
CA GLY A 111 4.35 15.93 -2.14
C GLY A 111 3.35 16.54 -1.15
N THR A 112 3.01 15.85 -0.06
CA THR A 112 2.12 16.36 0.98
C THR A 112 2.83 16.58 2.31
N GLU A 113 2.30 17.49 3.13
CA GLU A 113 2.80 17.75 4.47
C GLU A 113 2.16 16.80 5.49
N VAL A 114 2.92 16.50 6.56
CA VAL A 114 2.39 15.74 7.70
C VAL A 114 1.26 16.55 8.36
N PRO A 115 0.07 15.94 8.60
CA PRO A 115 -1.04 16.64 9.23
C PRO A 115 -0.69 17.03 10.68
N GLY A 116 -1.23 18.16 11.13
CA GLY A 116 -1.04 18.65 12.50
C GLY A 116 -0.73 20.14 12.57
N VAL A 117 -0.23 20.74 11.49
CA VAL A 117 0.12 22.17 11.45
C VAL A 117 -1.01 23.00 10.84
N ILE A 118 -1.38 24.07 11.54
CA ILE A 118 -2.35 25.08 11.07
C ILE A 118 -1.59 26.37 10.82
N ARG A 119 -1.66 26.88 9.59
CA ARG A 119 -1.07 28.16 9.18
C ARG A 119 -2.17 29.18 8.90
N ILE A 120 -2.05 30.37 9.49
CA ILE A 120 -2.97 31.48 9.26
C ILE A 120 -2.23 32.55 8.48
N PHE A 121 -2.80 32.92 7.33
CA PHE A 121 -2.24 33.92 6.42
C PHE A 121 -3.08 35.20 6.47
N ASN A 122 -2.43 36.35 6.32
CA ASN A 122 -3.12 37.62 6.15
C ASN A 122 -3.56 37.84 4.68
N HIS A 123 -4.23 38.96 4.40
CA HIS A 123 -4.69 39.33 3.05
C HIS A 123 -3.56 39.50 2.01
N LYS A 124 -2.30 39.60 2.45
CA LYS A 124 -1.11 39.67 1.58
C LYS A 124 -0.47 38.29 1.34
N GLY A 125 -1.06 37.21 1.85
CA GLY A 125 -0.52 35.85 1.75
C GLY A 125 0.67 35.59 2.67
N VAL A 126 0.94 36.46 3.66
CA VAL A 126 2.04 36.28 4.62
C VAL A 126 1.53 35.47 5.82
N GLU A 127 2.25 34.42 6.22
CA GLU A 127 1.97 33.64 7.43
C GLU A 127 2.12 34.56 8.65
N VAL A 128 1.03 34.75 9.40
CA VAL A 128 1.00 35.61 10.59
C VAL A 128 0.88 34.83 11.89
N LYS A 129 0.43 33.57 11.81
CA LYS A 129 0.31 32.70 12.98
C LYS A 129 0.41 31.23 12.58
N ARG A 130 1.04 30.46 13.45
CA ARG A 130 1.13 29.00 13.40
C ARG A 130 0.50 28.42 14.66
N ALA A 131 -0.23 27.33 14.50
CA ALA A 131 -0.73 26.51 15.60
C ALA A 131 -0.55 25.04 15.24
N GLU A 132 -0.59 24.17 16.24
CA GLU A 132 -0.48 22.73 16.07
C GLU A 132 -1.65 22.03 16.76
N PHE A 133 -2.10 20.92 16.20
CA PHE A 133 -3.05 20.02 16.84
C PHE A 133 -2.52 18.60 16.81
N THR A 134 -2.77 17.87 17.89
CA THR A 134 -2.37 16.47 17.99
C THR A 134 -3.26 15.63 17.08
N THR A 135 -2.64 14.93 16.13
CA THR A 135 -3.31 13.93 15.30
C THR A 135 -3.43 12.62 16.07
N ALA A 136 -4.50 11.86 15.81
CA ALA A 136 -4.68 10.53 16.42
C ALA A 136 -3.68 9.48 15.86
N GLY A 137 -2.96 9.81 14.79
CA GLY A 137 -2.11 8.92 14.04
C GLY A 137 -0.66 9.41 13.95
N ASN A 138 0.28 8.47 13.99
CA ASN A 138 1.69 8.76 13.76
C ASN A 138 1.96 8.84 12.26
N TYR A 139 1.85 10.03 11.70
CA TYR A 139 2.13 10.30 10.29
C TYR A 139 3.59 10.71 10.10
N VAL A 140 4.19 10.24 9.01
CA VAL A 140 5.59 10.54 8.66
C VAL A 140 5.70 10.99 7.22
N THR A 141 6.74 11.77 6.91
CA THR A 141 7.04 12.16 5.54
C THR A 141 7.46 10.93 4.73
N PRO A 142 6.98 10.77 3.49
CA PRO A 142 7.44 9.70 2.60
C PRO A 142 8.92 9.89 2.25
N GLN A 143 9.66 8.79 2.10
CA GLN A 143 11.09 8.85 1.82
C GLN A 143 11.40 9.47 0.46
N ARG A 144 10.68 9.04 -0.58
CA ARG A 144 10.84 9.48 -1.98
C ARG A 144 9.65 9.07 -2.83
N GLU A 145 9.55 9.61 -4.03
CA GLU A 145 8.58 9.19 -5.03
C GLU A 145 8.94 7.85 -5.68
N GLY A 146 7.92 7.06 -6.00
CA GLY A 146 8.05 5.83 -6.76
C GLY A 146 8.27 6.06 -8.25
N SER A 147 9.07 5.22 -8.91
CA SER A 147 9.31 5.31 -10.36
C SER A 147 8.10 4.88 -11.18
N PHE A 148 7.69 5.73 -12.12
CA PHE A 148 6.70 5.42 -13.16
C PHE A 148 7.32 5.06 -14.51
N GLU A 149 8.64 4.99 -14.58
CA GLU A 149 9.37 4.60 -15.79
C GLU A 149 9.31 3.08 -15.99
N LEU A 150 9.75 2.60 -17.16
CA LEU A 150 9.82 1.16 -17.46
C LEU A 150 10.61 0.38 -16.38
N TYR A 151 11.65 1.00 -15.83
CA TYR A 151 12.50 0.45 -14.79
C TYR A 151 12.66 1.44 -13.62
N GLY A 152 12.92 0.92 -12.43
CA GLY A 152 13.21 1.72 -11.23
C GLY A 152 12.48 1.23 -9.99
N ASP A 153 12.88 1.74 -8.82
CA ASP A 153 12.22 1.37 -7.57
C ASP A 153 10.82 2.00 -7.49
N ARG A 154 9.80 1.16 -7.34
CA ARG A 154 8.41 1.60 -7.17
C ARG A 154 8.18 2.24 -5.80
N VAL A 155 9.03 1.94 -4.81
CA VAL A 155 9.00 2.40 -3.39
C VAL A 155 7.77 1.90 -2.63
N LEU A 156 6.61 1.97 -3.27
CA LEU A 156 5.33 1.41 -2.87
C LEU A 156 5.41 -0.12 -2.84
N LYS A 157 5.02 -0.71 -1.71
CA LYS A 157 4.94 -2.18 -1.54
C LYS A 157 3.58 -2.77 -1.96
N LEU A 158 2.58 -1.93 -2.22
CA LEU A 158 1.28 -2.37 -2.78
C LEU A 158 1.50 -2.95 -4.19
N GLY A 159 0.79 -4.01 -4.55
CA GLY A 159 1.04 -4.76 -5.80
C GLY A 159 2.15 -5.80 -5.72
N THR A 160 2.82 -5.94 -4.57
CA THR A 160 3.76 -7.04 -4.33
C THR A 160 3.05 -8.21 -3.63
N ASN A 161 3.68 -9.39 -3.64
CA ASN A 161 3.12 -10.58 -3.01
C ASN A 161 2.98 -10.40 -1.48
N MET A 162 1.74 -10.36 -1.00
CA MET A 162 1.42 -10.15 0.43
C MET A 162 1.76 -11.34 1.33
N TYR A 163 2.01 -12.52 0.75
CA TYR A 163 2.40 -13.73 1.48
C TYR A 163 3.91 -13.84 1.71
N SER A 164 4.70 -12.97 1.08
CA SER A 164 6.16 -12.98 1.21
C SER A 164 6.63 -12.58 2.61
N VAL A 165 5.78 -11.92 3.40
CA VAL A 165 6.10 -11.48 4.75
C VAL A 165 6.09 -12.68 5.68
N THR A 166 7.24 -13.06 6.21
CA THR A 166 7.36 -14.09 7.23
C THR A 166 6.69 -13.60 8.51
N ARG A 167 5.71 -14.35 9.02
CA ARG A 167 4.97 -14.00 10.23
C ARG A 167 5.28 -14.98 11.35
N PRO A 168 5.47 -14.52 12.59
CA PRO A 168 5.50 -15.42 13.75
C PRO A 168 4.18 -16.19 13.79
N VAL A 169 4.26 -17.52 13.74
CA VAL A 169 3.07 -18.37 13.92
C VAL A 169 2.73 -18.34 15.40
N GLU A 170 1.62 -17.70 15.77
CA GLU A 170 1.03 -17.86 17.11
C GLU A 170 0.41 -19.25 17.21
N THR A 171 1.24 -20.26 17.49
CA THR A 171 0.73 -21.57 17.89
C THR A 171 0.29 -21.47 19.33
N HIS A 172 -1.01 -21.21 19.55
CA HIS A 172 -1.62 -21.43 20.85
C HIS A 172 -1.63 -22.93 21.15
N MET A 173 -0.50 -23.46 21.62
CA MET A 173 -0.46 -24.75 22.28
C MET A 173 -1.11 -24.56 23.65
N SER A 174 -2.32 -25.06 23.83
CA SER A 174 -2.90 -25.27 25.14
C SER A 174 -2.05 -26.33 25.87
N GLY A 175 -1.07 -25.91 26.68
CA GLY A 175 -0.29 -26.86 27.46
C GLY A 175 0.94 -26.31 28.17
N SER A 176 0.75 -26.01 29.46
CA SER A 176 1.74 -26.06 30.55
C SER A 176 2.78 -24.94 30.66
N SER A 177 2.49 -24.02 31.58
CA SER A 177 3.48 -23.14 32.21
C SER A 177 4.66 -23.92 32.77
N LYS A 178 5.89 -23.54 32.40
CA LYS A 178 7.04 -23.64 33.28
C LYS A 178 7.89 -22.38 33.19
N ASN A 179 7.97 -21.71 34.34
CA ASN A 179 8.92 -20.63 34.65
C ASN A 179 10.35 -21.04 34.27
N LEU A 180 11.14 -20.09 33.76
CA LEU A 180 12.56 -20.01 34.06
C LEU A 180 13.03 -18.56 33.97
N ALA A 181 13.46 -18.07 35.12
CA ALA A 181 14.05 -16.76 35.33
C ALA A 181 15.53 -16.73 34.92
N SER A 182 16.01 -15.52 34.63
CA SER A 182 17.39 -15.03 34.71
C SER A 182 18.46 -15.65 33.81
N GLN A 183 19.11 -14.81 32.99
CA GLN A 183 20.46 -14.34 33.30
C GLN A 183 20.92 -13.22 32.34
N ALA A 184 21.41 -12.14 32.95
CA ALA A 184 22.24 -11.12 32.34
C ALA A 184 23.73 -11.52 32.42
N LYS A 185 24.50 -11.21 31.37
CA LYS A 185 25.94 -10.80 31.34
C LYS A 185 26.40 -10.77 29.85
N VAL A 186 26.73 -9.61 29.28
CA VAL A 186 28.04 -8.91 29.24
C VAL A 186 29.12 -9.65 28.41
N SER A 187 29.48 -8.98 27.30
CA SER A 187 30.77 -8.85 26.59
C SER A 187 31.65 -10.07 26.25
N VAL A 188 32.01 -10.18 24.97
CA VAL A 188 33.35 -9.82 24.44
C VAL A 188 33.16 -9.08 23.12
#